data_AF-A0A3P6QN04-F1
#
_entry.id   AF-A0A3P6QN04-F1
#
_cell.length_a   1.000
_cell.length_b   1.000
_cell.length_c   1.000
_cell.angle_alpha   90.00
_cell.angle_beta   90.00
_cell.angle_gamma   90.00
#
_symmetry.space_group_name_H-M   'P 1'
#
loop_
_entity.id
_entity.type
_entity.pdbx_description
1 polymer ?
#
loop_
_entity_poly.entity_id
_entity_poly.type
_entity_poly.pdbx_seq_one_letter_code
_entity_poly.pdbx_strand_id
1 'polypeptide(L)'
;MSLESLLSTRLLRAVSLSDSVYDGVILVTNCAKLVAETPVLKGVSEAVLDFIEVHRGALSSSNIVPVDKRVIPSGRLILAGTGPVNRDFDDVRRFQTAARNGVKL
;
A
#
# COMPACT_ATOMS: atom_id res chain seq x y z
N MET A 1 8.72 14.51 25.39
CA MET A 1 8.02 13.64 24.42
C MET A 1 6.55 13.58 24.85
N SER A 2 5.62 14.06 24.03
CA SER A 2 4.17 14.04 24.35
C SER A 2 3.60 12.61 24.19
N LEU A 3 2.58 12.25 24.98
CA LEU A 3 1.82 11.00 24.84
C LEU A 3 1.24 10.84 23.41
N GLU A 4 0.80 11.92 22.79
CA GLU A 4 0.27 11.94 21.43
C GLU A 4 1.36 11.62 20.40
N SER A 5 2.61 11.99 20.68
CA SER A 5 3.77 11.66 19.84
C SER A 5 4.16 10.18 19.92
N LEU A 6 3.77 9.48 20.99
CA LEU A 6 3.99 8.03 21.13
C LEU A 6 2.87 7.23 20.46
N LEU A 7 1.68 7.83 20.35
CA LEU A 7 0.49 7.22 19.76
C LEU A 7 0.30 7.57 18.27
N SER A 8 1.15 8.43 17.72
CA SER A 8 1.12 8.85 16.31
C SER A 8 2.35 8.32 15.56
N THR A 9 2.13 7.53 14.51
CA THR A 9 3.20 7.10 13.60
C THR A 9 3.75 8.29 12.83
N ARG A 10 5.06 8.55 12.93
CA ARG A 10 5.73 9.57 12.10
C ARG A 10 5.84 9.04 10.67
N LEU A 11 5.16 9.71 9.75
CA LEU A 11 5.31 9.42 8.32
C LEU A 11 6.57 10.12 7.81
N LEU A 12 7.58 9.32 7.46
CA LEU A 12 8.78 9.80 6.77
C LEU A 12 8.69 9.41 5.30
N ARG A 13 9.23 10.27 4.43
CA ARG A 13 9.31 9.96 3.00
C ARG A 13 10.45 8.96 2.79
N ALA A 14 10.11 7.76 2.35
CA ALA A 14 11.09 6.78 1.89
C ALA A 14 11.66 7.17 0.51
N VAL A 15 12.95 6.89 0.31
CA VAL A 15 13.63 7.08 -0.99
C VAL A 15 13.55 5.82 -1.84
N SER A 16 13.49 4.64 -1.21
CA SER A 16 13.40 3.33 -1.85
C SER A 16 12.43 2.41 -1.09
N LEU A 17 11.86 1.43 -1.79
CA LEU A 17 11.08 0.34 -1.21
C LEU A 17 11.95 -0.65 -0.43
N SER A 18 13.23 -0.73 -0.77
CA SER A 18 14.22 -1.62 -0.16
C SER A 18 14.88 -1.06 1.10
N ASP A 19 14.35 0.04 1.64
CA ASP A 19 14.92 0.68 2.83
C ASP A 19 14.54 -0.10 4.09
N SER A 20 15.56 -0.65 4.76
CA SER A 20 15.41 -1.50 5.95
C SER A 20 15.04 -0.73 7.21
N VAL A 21 15.01 0.61 7.17
CA VAL A 21 14.60 1.45 8.31
C VAL A 21 13.09 1.38 8.55
N TYR A 22 12.30 0.98 7.53
CA TYR A 22 10.85 0.96 7.60
C TYR A 22 10.28 -0.43 7.91
N ASP A 23 9.22 -0.45 8.72
CA ASP A 23 8.54 -1.68 9.15
C ASP A 23 7.59 -2.26 8.09
N GLY A 24 7.26 -1.50 7.04
CA GLY A 24 6.29 -1.92 6.03
C GLY A 24 6.05 -0.89 4.95
N VAL A 25 5.41 -1.35 3.87
CA VAL A 25 5.01 -0.51 2.73
C VAL A 25 3.50 -0.50 2.63
N ILE A 26 2.90 0.68 2.46
CA ILE A 26 1.47 0.82 2.17
C ILE A 26 1.33 1.17 0.70
N LEU A 27 0.73 0.26 -0.07
CA LEU A 27 0.44 0.46 -1.48
C LEU A 27 -1.03 0.87 -1.62
N VAL A 28 -1.27 2.14 -1.92
CA VAL A 28 -2.60 2.65 -2.23
C VAL A 28 -2.81 2.60 -3.74
N THR A 29 -3.80 1.82 -4.19
CA THR A 29 -4.05 1.65 -5.62
C THR A 29 -5.53 1.48 -5.94
N ASN A 30 -5.93 1.96 -7.12
CA ASN A 30 -7.23 1.70 -7.72
C ASN A 30 -7.18 0.54 -8.73
N CYS A 31 -6.00 0.18 -9.23
CA CYS A 31 -5.83 -0.80 -10.29
C CYS A 31 -4.47 -1.51 -10.20
N ALA A 32 -4.50 -2.84 -10.23
CA ALA A 32 -3.28 -3.67 -10.22
C ALA A 32 -2.39 -3.44 -11.44
N LYS A 33 -2.99 -3.12 -12.60
CA LYS A 33 -2.24 -2.89 -13.85
C LYS A 33 -1.29 -1.70 -13.75
N LEU A 34 -1.71 -0.63 -13.06
CA LEU A 34 -0.87 0.55 -12.83
C LEU A 34 0.36 0.22 -11.96
N VAL A 35 0.23 -0.75 -11.05
CA VAL A 35 1.35 -1.24 -10.23
C VAL A 35 2.37 -1.96 -11.10
N ALA A 36 1.91 -2.77 -12.08
CA ALA A 36 2.78 -3.48 -13.01
C ALA A 36 3.45 -2.55 -14.05
N GLU A 37 2.75 -1.49 -14.48
CA GLU A 37 3.28 -0.49 -15.42
C GLU A 37 4.33 0.45 -14.78
N THR A 38 4.32 0.57 -13.45
CA THR A 38 5.24 1.46 -12.73
C THR A 38 6.57 0.75 -12.47
N PRO A 39 7.70 1.23 -13.02
CA PRO A 39 8.99 0.53 -12.97
C PRO A 39 9.51 0.33 -11.55
N VAL A 40 9.26 1.29 -10.66
CA VAL A 40 9.68 1.24 -9.25
C VAL A 40 8.91 0.16 -8.46
N LEU A 41 7.66 -0.14 -8.85
CA LEU A 41 6.78 -1.08 -8.14
C LEU A 41 6.80 -2.49 -8.73
N LYS A 42 7.55 -2.71 -9.81
CA LYS A 42 7.58 -3.98 -10.54
C LYS A 42 7.90 -5.17 -9.63
N GLY A 43 8.81 -5.00 -8.67
CA GLY A 43 9.18 -6.05 -7.72
C GLY A 43 8.04 -6.52 -6.80
N VAL A 44 7.01 -5.71 -6.54
CA VAL A 44 5.86 -6.11 -5.72
C VAL A 44 4.61 -6.39 -6.56
N SER A 45 4.65 -6.07 -7.86
CA SER A 45 3.51 -6.20 -8.77
C SER A 45 3.02 -7.64 -8.91
N GLU A 46 3.92 -8.62 -8.99
CA GLU A 46 3.57 -10.04 -9.09
C GLU A 46 2.79 -10.50 -7.85
N ALA A 47 3.33 -10.23 -6.65
CA ALA A 47 2.67 -10.57 -5.39
C ALA A 47 1.29 -9.91 -5.23
N VAL A 48 1.12 -8.68 -5.73
CA VAL A 48 -0.17 -7.98 -5.71
C VAL A 48 -1.15 -8.57 -6.71
N LEU A 49 -0.69 -8.94 -7.92
CA LEU A 49 -1.53 -9.57 -8.94
C LEU A 49 -2.03 -10.93 -8.46
N ASP A 50 -1.13 -11.78 -7.97
CA ASP A 50 -1.46 -13.10 -7.41
C ASP A 50 -2.48 -12.98 -6.26
N PHE A 51 -2.28 -12.01 -5.37
CA PHE A 51 -3.20 -11.77 -4.27
C PHE A 51 -4.59 -11.32 -4.74
N ILE A 52 -4.67 -10.49 -5.78
CA ILE A 52 -5.94 -10.02 -6.34
C ILE A 52 -6.68 -11.13 -7.09
N GLU A 53 -5.96 -12.05 -7.74
CA GLU A 53 -6.57 -13.23 -8.36
C GLU A 53 -7.26 -14.13 -7.32
N VAL A 54 -6.60 -14.33 -6.18
CA VAL A 54 -7.14 -15.10 -5.05
C VAL A 54 -8.26 -14.34 -4.33
N HIS A 55 -8.09 -13.03 -4.14
CA HIS A 55 -9.04 -12.16 -3.45
C HIS A 55 -9.47 -10.98 -4.32
N ARG A 56 -10.49 -11.21 -5.16
CA ARG A 56 -11.05 -10.17 -6.04
C ARG A 56 -11.55 -8.91 -5.32
N GLY A 57 -11.91 -9.04 -4.02
CA GLY A 57 -12.33 -7.93 -3.16
C GLY A 57 -11.18 -7.07 -2.63
N ALA A 58 -9.92 -7.47 -2.85
CA ALA A 58 -8.74 -6.80 -2.31
C ALA A 58 -8.59 -5.36 -2.80
N LEU A 59 -9.12 -5.05 -3.99
CA LEU A 59 -9.10 -3.69 -4.54
C LEU A 59 -10.09 -2.74 -3.86
N SER A 60 -10.98 -3.22 -3.01
CA SER A 60 -11.96 -2.40 -2.26
C SER A 60 -11.73 -2.37 -0.75
N SER A 61 -10.70 -3.09 -0.28
CA SER A 61 -10.39 -3.28 1.13
C SER A 61 -8.90 -3.13 1.37
N SER A 62 -8.52 -3.01 2.64
CA SER A 62 -7.13 -2.96 3.05
C SER A 62 -6.69 -4.33 3.55
N ASN A 63 -5.66 -4.92 2.95
CA ASN A 63 -5.20 -6.27 3.21
C ASN A 63 -3.68 -6.33 3.39
N ILE A 64 -3.20 -7.28 4.18
CA ILE A 64 -1.77 -7.55 4.33
C ILE A 64 -1.38 -8.62 3.32
N VAL A 65 -0.38 -8.31 2.50
CA VAL A 65 0.19 -9.18 1.48
C VAL A 65 1.63 -9.50 1.89
N PRO A 66 1.99 -10.79 2.04
CA PRO A 66 3.37 -11.16 2.26
C PRO A 66 4.17 -10.97 0.97
N VAL A 67 5.33 -10.33 1.06
CA VAL A 67 6.24 -10.10 -0.07
C VAL A 67 7.62 -10.64 0.28
N ASP A 68 8.39 -11.05 -0.73
CA ASP A 68 9.78 -11.47 -0.54
C ASP A 68 10.59 -10.36 0.14
N LYS A 69 11.37 -10.76 1.15
CA LYS A 69 12.28 -9.90 1.92
C LYS A 69 13.36 -9.25 1.05
N ARG A 70 13.63 -9.83 -0.13
CA ARG A 70 14.53 -9.24 -1.15
C ARG A 70 13.98 -7.94 -1.74
N VAL A 71 12.66 -7.79 -1.81
CA VAL A 71 11.99 -6.62 -2.38
C VAL A 71 11.63 -5.63 -1.29
N ILE A 72 11.02 -6.10 -0.21
CA ILE A 72 10.67 -5.30 0.97
C ILE A 72 11.35 -5.94 2.18
N PRO A 73 12.37 -5.33 2.79
CA PRO A 73 13.11 -5.93 3.90
C PRO A 73 12.24 -6.43 5.07
N SER A 74 11.14 -5.73 5.34
CA SER A 74 10.18 -6.14 6.37
C SER A 74 9.24 -7.28 5.95
N GLY A 75 9.13 -7.55 4.65
CA GLY A 75 8.22 -8.55 4.06
C GLY A 75 6.73 -8.19 4.17
N ARG A 76 6.39 -7.02 4.72
CA ARG A 76 5.02 -6.58 4.99
C ARG A 76 4.59 -5.52 3.98
N LEU A 77 3.71 -5.90 3.05
CA LEU A 77 3.02 -4.99 2.15
C LEU A 77 1.55 -4.87 2.59
N ILE A 78 1.06 -3.65 2.77
CA ILE A 78 -0.35 -3.38 3.02
C ILE A 78 -0.95 -2.88 1.70
N LEU A 79 -1.77 -3.71 1.07
CA LEU A 79 -2.52 -3.36 -0.11
C LEU A 79 -3.79 -2.61 0.31
N ALA A 80 -3.86 -1.31 0.05
CA ALA A 80 -5.01 -0.47 0.33
C ALA A 80 -5.74 -0.14 -0.98
N GLY A 81 -6.75 -0.93 -1.29
CA GLY A 81 -7.56 -0.73 -2.48
C GLY A 81 -8.57 0.41 -2.33
N THR A 82 -8.63 1.33 -3.30
CA THR A 82 -9.61 2.44 -3.31
C THR A 82 -10.96 2.06 -3.91
N GLY A 83 -11.07 0.90 -4.55
CA GLY A 83 -12.16 0.52 -5.43
C GLY A 83 -12.07 1.20 -6.80
N PRO A 84 -13.09 1.05 -7.65
CA PRO A 84 -13.17 1.80 -8.91
C PRO A 84 -13.19 3.30 -8.62
N VAL A 85 -12.41 4.06 -9.38
CA VAL A 85 -12.23 5.50 -9.25
C VAL A 85 -12.67 6.12 -10.58
N ASN A 86 -13.63 7.04 -10.53
CA ASN A 86 -14.14 7.77 -11.71
C ASN A 86 -13.46 9.14 -11.74
N ARG A 87 -13.35 9.84 -12.87
CA ARG A 87 -12.41 10.98 -13.03
C ARG A 87 -12.84 12.31 -12.36
N ASP A 88 -13.54 12.25 -11.23
CA ASP A 88 -14.21 13.36 -10.53
C ASP A 88 -13.62 13.62 -9.12
N PHE A 89 -14.05 14.71 -8.48
CA PHE A 89 -13.47 15.21 -7.21
C PHE A 89 -13.46 14.19 -6.04
N ASP A 90 -14.23 13.10 -6.14
CA ASP A 90 -14.25 12.04 -5.14
C ASP A 90 -12.97 11.19 -5.10
N ASP A 91 -12.06 11.34 -6.07
CA ASP A 91 -10.83 10.55 -6.17
C ASP A 91 -9.88 10.81 -5.02
N VAL A 92 -9.57 12.07 -4.76
CA VAL A 92 -8.65 12.47 -3.69
C VAL A 92 -9.14 11.96 -2.34
N ARG A 93 -10.46 12.00 -2.11
CA ARG A 93 -11.09 11.51 -0.88
C ARG A 93 -11.01 10.00 -0.77
N ARG A 94 -11.20 9.25 -1.86
CA ARG A 94 -11.07 7.78 -1.87
C ARG A 94 -9.64 7.34 -1.62
N PHE A 95 -8.66 7.96 -2.29
CA PHE A 95 -7.24 7.70 -2.02
C PHE A 95 -6.87 8.02 -0.57
N GLN A 96 -7.32 9.15 -0.03
CA GLN A 96 -7.10 9.50 1.37
C GLN A 96 -7.73 8.50 2.34
N THR A 97 -8.94 8.04 2.05
CA THR A 97 -9.67 7.08 2.89
C THR A 97 -9.00 5.72 2.88
N ALA A 98 -8.61 5.22 1.69
CA ALA A 98 -7.87 3.97 1.56
C ALA A 98 -6.51 4.04 2.27
N ALA A 99 -5.77 5.14 2.10
CA ALA A 99 -4.50 5.36 2.80
C ALA A 99 -4.69 5.33 4.33
N ARG A 100 -5.70 6.04 4.85
CA ARG A 100 -6.04 6.03 6.29
C ARG A 100 -6.40 4.64 6.80
N ASN A 101 -7.10 3.85 6.00
CA ASN A 101 -7.45 2.47 6.37
C ASN A 101 -6.22 1.56 6.34
N GLY A 102 -5.32 1.74 5.37
CA GLY A 102 -4.05 1.01 5.31
C GLY A 102 -3.14 1.28 6.51
N VAL A 103 -3.07 2.53 6.99
CA VAL A 103 -2.25 2.89 8.18
C VAL A 103 -2.80 2.27 9.48
N LYS A 104 -4.09 1.93 9.55
CA LYS A 104 -4.70 1.33 10.75
C LYS A 104 -4.39 -0.16 10.93
N LEU A 105 -3.88 -0.83 9.90
CA LEU A 105 -3.54 -2.26 9.90
C LEU A 105 -2.11 -2.49 10.35
#